data_AF-A0A832UDA6-F1
#
_entry.id   AF-A0A832UDA6-F1
#
_cell.length_a   1.000
_cell.length_b   1.000
_cell.length_c   1.000
_cell.angle_alpha   90.00
_cell.angle_beta   90.00
_cell.angle_gamma   90.00
#
_symmetry.space_group_name_H-M   'P 1'
#
loop_
_entity.id
_entity.type
_entity.pdbx_description
1 polymer ?
#
loop_
_entity_poly.entity_id
_entity_poly.type
_entity_poly.pdbx_seq_one_letter_code
_entity_poly.pdbx_strand_id
1 'polypeptide(L)'
;MNQNATLADIADELLDYADDDDNRLVQGISSQTPGVRSELLISDFLNAYQVYIYLFREIPDDLIIDRLMLQPASSLEKGTLLEEIDLVELILRVEGESPVVQVRIEKDILATFRGKDAHRLAIRFAEEFE
;
A
#
# COMPACT_ATOMS: atom_id res chain seq x y z
N MET A 1 -14.38 -20.70 9.86
CA MET A 1 -13.36 -19.76 10.37
C MET A 1 -13.20 -19.99 11.85
N ASN A 2 -11.99 -20.31 12.27
CA ASN A 2 -11.65 -20.63 13.65
C ASN A 2 -11.85 -19.37 14.51
N GLN A 3 -12.63 -19.42 15.59
CA GLN A 3 -12.97 -18.22 16.37
C GLN A 3 -11.82 -17.66 17.24
N ASN A 4 -10.60 -18.16 17.06
CA ASN A 4 -9.38 -17.80 17.82
C ASN A 4 -8.13 -17.62 16.92
N ALA A 5 -8.29 -17.52 15.60
CA ALA A 5 -7.13 -17.29 14.72
C ALA A 5 -6.52 -15.91 15.02
N THR A 6 -5.21 -15.87 15.23
CA THR A 6 -4.46 -14.62 15.39
C THR A 6 -4.29 -13.94 14.03
N LEU A 7 -3.92 -12.65 14.04
CA LEU A 7 -3.60 -11.94 12.79
C LEU A 7 -2.44 -12.61 12.02
N ALA A 8 -1.49 -13.20 12.74
CA ALA A 8 -0.40 -13.97 12.15
C ALA A 8 -0.90 -15.22 11.43
N ASP A 9 -1.77 -16.02 12.07
CA ASP A 9 -2.36 -17.21 11.45
C ASP A 9 -3.15 -16.85 10.17
N ILE A 10 -3.88 -15.73 10.22
CA ILE A 10 -4.64 -15.24 9.06
C ILE A 10 -3.70 -14.80 7.94
N ALA A 11 -2.60 -14.12 8.27
CA ALA A 11 -1.63 -13.68 7.27
C ALA A 11 -0.91 -14.87 6.63
N ASP A 12 -0.50 -15.87 7.41
CA ASP A 12 0.13 -17.09 6.90
C ASP A 12 -0.82 -17.85 5.96
N GLU A 13 -2.07 -18.09 6.38
CA GLU A 13 -3.08 -18.74 5.52
C GLU A 13 -3.35 -17.95 4.23
N LEU A 14 -3.30 -16.61 4.31
CA LEU A 14 -3.51 -15.72 3.18
C LEU A 14 -2.35 -15.74 2.19
N LEU A 15 -1.10 -15.76 2.67
CA LEU A 15 0.09 -15.85 1.83
C LEU A 15 0.23 -17.24 1.19
N ASP A 16 -0.07 -18.30 1.95
CA ASP A 16 -0.14 -19.67 1.42
C ASP A 16 -1.20 -19.81 0.33
N TYR A 17 -2.35 -19.16 0.50
CA TYR A 17 -3.39 -19.12 -0.53
C TYR A 17 -2.97 -18.31 -1.76
N ALA A 18 -2.26 -17.20 -1.55
CA ALA A 18 -1.81 -16.32 -2.62
C ALA A 18 -0.83 -17.02 -3.55
N ASP A 19 0.15 -17.78 -3.01
CA ASP A 19 1.11 -18.56 -3.80
C ASP A 19 1.78 -17.70 -4.90
N ASP A 20 2.31 -16.54 -4.51
CA ASP A 20 2.90 -15.50 -5.36
C ASP A 20 1.98 -14.94 -6.49
N ASP A 21 0.67 -15.22 -6.44
CA ASP A 21 -0.33 -14.66 -7.36
C ASP A 21 -1.00 -13.42 -6.75
N ASP A 22 -0.68 -12.25 -7.31
CA ASP A 22 -1.25 -10.96 -6.93
C ASP A 22 -2.78 -10.97 -6.91
N ASN A 23 -3.45 -11.62 -7.87
CA ASN A 23 -4.91 -11.64 -7.92
C ASN A 23 -5.49 -12.45 -6.75
N ARG A 24 -4.83 -13.55 -6.38
CA ARG A 24 -5.24 -14.34 -5.22
C ARG A 24 -4.98 -13.58 -3.93
N LEU A 25 -3.83 -12.91 -3.80
CA LEU A 25 -3.54 -12.03 -2.67
C LEU A 25 -4.64 -10.98 -2.50
N VAL A 26 -4.95 -10.27 -3.59
CA VAL A 26 -6.03 -9.28 -3.68
C VAL A 26 -7.36 -9.85 -3.17
N GLN A 27 -7.75 -11.02 -3.67
CA GLN A 27 -8.98 -11.69 -3.31
C GLN A 27 -8.98 -12.14 -1.84
N GLY A 28 -7.85 -12.66 -1.37
CA GLY A 28 -7.62 -13.11 0.00
C GLY A 28 -7.84 -11.97 0.98
N ILE A 29 -7.19 -10.82 0.76
CA ILE A 29 -7.35 -9.62 1.59
C ILE A 29 -8.79 -9.11 1.54
N SER A 30 -9.39 -9.05 0.34
CA SER A 30 -10.79 -8.59 0.17
C SER A 30 -11.81 -9.47 0.89
N SER A 31 -11.52 -10.75 1.08
CA SER A 31 -12.44 -11.69 1.75
C SER A 31 -12.44 -11.56 3.29
N GLN A 32 -11.44 -10.89 3.86
CA GLN A 32 -11.34 -10.66 5.29
C GLN A 32 -12.44 -9.73 5.82
N THR A 33 -12.71 -9.82 7.11
CA THR A 33 -13.59 -8.84 7.76
C THR A 33 -12.91 -7.46 7.78
N PRO A 34 -13.66 -6.33 7.80
CA PRO A 34 -13.06 -5.00 7.79
C PRO A 34 -12.05 -4.74 8.91
N GLY A 35 -12.28 -5.30 10.11
CA GLY A 35 -11.34 -5.19 11.23
C GLY A 35 -10.01 -5.88 10.94
N VAL A 36 -10.06 -7.16 10.58
CA VAL A 36 -8.87 -7.95 10.21
C VAL A 36 -8.14 -7.33 9.03
N ARG A 37 -8.90 -6.88 8.01
CA ARG A 37 -8.32 -6.24 6.84
C ARG A 37 -7.58 -4.96 7.22
N SER A 38 -8.21 -4.09 7.99
CA SER A 38 -7.57 -2.85 8.46
C SER A 38 -6.27 -3.15 9.21
N GLU A 39 -6.26 -4.17 10.08
CA GLU A 39 -5.05 -4.59 10.80
C GLU A 39 -3.97 -5.13 9.86
N LEU A 40 -4.32 -5.97 8.88
CA LEU A 40 -3.37 -6.51 7.89
C LEU A 40 -2.65 -5.40 7.11
N LEU A 41 -3.40 -4.39 6.66
CA LEU A 41 -2.89 -3.29 5.82
C LEU A 41 -1.85 -2.39 6.50
N ILE A 42 -1.69 -2.51 7.82
CA ILE A 42 -0.70 -1.77 8.62
C ILE A 42 0.11 -2.72 9.53
N SER A 43 0.20 -4.01 9.20
CA SER A 43 0.95 -5.00 9.98
C SER A 43 2.37 -5.23 9.44
N ASP A 44 3.20 -5.93 10.21
CA ASP A 44 4.50 -6.43 9.72
C ASP A 44 4.38 -7.79 8.99
N PHE A 45 3.18 -8.37 8.89
CA PHE A 45 2.95 -9.65 8.23
C PHE A 45 2.84 -9.54 6.71
N LEU A 46 2.50 -8.34 6.21
CA LEU A 46 2.53 -8.02 4.79
C LEU A 46 3.64 -7.00 4.53
N ASN A 47 4.17 -7.01 3.31
CA ASN A 47 5.01 -5.92 2.82
C ASN A 47 4.16 -4.80 2.19
N ALA A 48 4.77 -3.64 1.99
CA ALA A 48 4.07 -2.48 1.44
C ALA A 48 3.63 -2.70 -0.02
N TYR A 49 4.31 -3.58 -0.77
CA TYR A 49 3.95 -3.92 -2.15
C TYR A 49 2.64 -4.70 -2.22
N GLN A 50 2.48 -5.72 -1.36
CA GLN A 50 1.26 -6.51 -1.24
C GLN A 50 0.05 -5.63 -0.90
N VAL A 51 0.26 -4.64 -0.04
CA VAL A 51 -0.76 -3.63 0.28
C VAL A 51 -1.01 -2.69 -0.90
N TYR A 52 0.03 -2.25 -1.60
CA TYR A 52 -0.12 -1.43 -2.81
C TYR A 52 -0.99 -2.12 -3.87
N ILE A 53 -0.67 -3.37 -4.20
CA ILE A 53 -1.45 -4.18 -5.16
C ILE A 53 -2.90 -4.32 -4.70
N TYR A 54 -3.13 -4.49 -3.39
CA TYR A 54 -4.48 -4.50 -2.84
C TYR A 54 -5.23 -3.18 -3.06
N LEU A 55 -4.60 -2.04 -2.78
CA LEU A 55 -5.25 -0.74 -2.78
C LEU A 55 -5.50 -0.19 -4.18
N PHE A 56 -4.55 -0.38 -5.09
CA PHE A 56 -4.58 0.22 -6.43
C PHE A 56 -5.04 -0.74 -7.53
N ARG A 57 -4.88 -2.06 -7.34
CA ARG A 57 -5.20 -3.08 -8.37
C ARG A 57 -4.41 -2.88 -9.68
N GLU A 58 -3.22 -2.31 -9.56
CA GLU A 58 -2.32 -1.98 -10.66
C GLU A 58 -0.91 -2.42 -10.26
N ILE A 59 -0.11 -2.87 -11.23
CA ILE A 59 1.30 -3.19 -11.01
C ILE A 59 2.11 -1.89 -11.20
N PRO A 60 2.87 -1.43 -10.20
CA PRO A 60 3.72 -0.25 -10.34
C PRO A 60 5.03 -0.59 -11.06
N ASP A 61 5.84 0.42 -11.37
CA ASP A 61 7.14 0.22 -12.00
C ASP A 61 8.11 -0.55 -11.09
N ASP A 62 9.07 -1.27 -11.69
CA ASP A 62 10.00 -2.18 -11.00
C ASP A 62 10.72 -1.52 -9.81
N LEU A 63 11.12 -0.25 -9.93
CA LEU A 63 11.79 0.47 -8.83
C LEU A 63 10.86 0.67 -7.62
N ILE A 64 9.58 0.92 -7.87
CA ILE A 64 8.55 1.04 -6.83
C ILE A 64 8.32 -0.34 -6.20
N ILE A 65 8.26 -1.40 -7.00
CA ILE A 65 8.14 -2.79 -6.51
C ILE A 65 9.29 -3.11 -5.55
N ASP A 66 10.53 -2.94 -6.00
CA ASP A 66 11.74 -3.23 -5.20
C ASP A 66 11.72 -2.48 -3.87
N ARG A 67 11.37 -1.18 -3.91
CA ARG A 67 11.28 -0.34 -2.71
C ARG A 67 10.21 -0.83 -1.75
N LEU A 68 9.01 -1.13 -2.25
CA LEU A 68 7.87 -1.51 -1.43
C LEU A 68 7.99 -2.94 -0.88
N MET A 69 8.62 -3.86 -1.60
CA MET A 69 8.90 -5.22 -1.11
C MET A 69 9.84 -5.22 0.10
N LEU A 70 10.72 -4.22 0.22
CA LEU A 70 11.66 -4.09 1.33
C LEU A 70 11.07 -3.40 2.58
N GLN A 71 9.84 -2.90 2.50
CA GLN A 71 9.18 -2.22 3.61
C GLN A 71 8.03 -3.06 4.17
N PRO A 72 7.88 -3.17 5.50
CA PRO A 72 6.67 -3.77 6.08
C PRO A 72 5.47 -2.86 5.85
N ALA A 73 4.26 -3.42 5.77
CA ALA A 73 3.04 -2.63 5.60
C ALA A 73 2.79 -1.65 6.76
N SER A 74 3.27 -1.95 7.97
CA SER A 74 3.22 -1.04 9.12
C SER A 74 3.89 0.33 8.87
N SER A 75 4.86 0.39 7.96
CA SER A 75 5.50 1.65 7.55
C SER A 75 4.53 2.60 6.86
N LEU A 76 3.44 2.10 6.25
CA LEU A 76 2.43 2.88 5.53
C LEU A 76 1.59 3.77 6.46
N GLU A 77 1.55 3.49 7.77
CA GLU A 77 0.88 4.38 8.74
C GLU A 77 1.56 5.76 8.76
N LYS A 78 2.91 5.76 8.74
CA LYS A 78 3.75 6.97 8.77
C LYS A 78 4.04 7.50 7.36
N GLY A 79 4.13 6.59 6.41
CA GLY A 79 4.33 6.84 5.00
C GLY A 79 5.60 6.23 4.44
N THR A 80 5.49 5.73 3.23
CA THR A 80 6.58 5.10 2.47
C THR A 80 6.75 5.80 1.14
N LEU A 81 7.98 6.09 0.76
CA LEU A 81 8.30 6.65 -0.55
C LEU A 81 7.87 5.67 -1.65
N LEU A 82 7.10 6.15 -2.61
CA LEU A 82 6.81 5.45 -3.86
C LEU A 82 7.91 5.75 -4.87
N GLU A 83 8.08 7.03 -5.20
CA GLU A 83 9.04 7.51 -6.18
C GLU A 83 9.33 9.01 -6.00
N GLU A 84 10.35 9.49 -6.69
CA GLU A 84 10.73 10.90 -6.77
C GLU A 84 10.56 11.34 -8.23
N ILE A 85 9.87 12.47 -8.43
CA ILE A 85 9.66 13.07 -9.76
C ILE A 85 10.21 14.50 -9.65
N ASP A 86 11.30 14.77 -10.35
CA ASP A 86 12.07 16.01 -10.26
C ASP A 86 12.42 16.43 -8.82
N LEU A 87 11.71 17.44 -8.27
CA LEU A 87 11.97 17.99 -6.94
C LEU A 87 10.99 17.48 -5.87
N VAL A 88 10.01 16.65 -6.26
CA VAL A 88 8.95 16.19 -5.36
C VAL A 88 9.05 14.71 -5.06
N GLU A 89 8.68 14.36 -3.83
CA GLU A 89 8.56 12.99 -3.35
C GLU A 89 7.09 12.56 -3.31
N LEU A 90 6.79 11.37 -3.83
CA LEU A 90 5.48 10.73 -3.73
C LEU A 90 5.47 9.76 -2.55
N ILE A 91 4.70 10.07 -1.50
CA ILE A 91 4.64 9.27 -0.26
C ILE A 91 3.30 8.55 -0.16
N LEU A 92 3.29 7.22 -0.19
CA LEU A 92 2.12 6.39 0.09
C LEU A 92 1.87 6.27 1.59
N ARG A 93 0.60 6.41 1.98
CA ARG A 93 0.09 6.16 3.31
C ARG A 93 -1.20 5.37 3.25
N VAL A 94 -1.54 4.73 4.36
CA VAL A 94 -2.84 4.08 4.58
C VAL A 94 -3.57 4.80 5.72
N GLU A 95 -4.76 5.30 5.43
CA GLU A 95 -5.68 5.87 6.43
C GLU A 95 -6.91 4.95 6.52
N GLY A 96 -6.94 4.06 7.52
CA GLY A 96 -7.94 2.99 7.61
C GLY A 96 -7.75 1.96 6.51
N GLU A 97 -8.72 1.84 5.59
CA GLU A 97 -8.60 0.98 4.39
C GLU A 97 -8.38 1.80 3.10
N SER A 98 -8.18 3.12 3.22
CA SER A 98 -8.04 3.99 2.06
C SER A 98 -6.58 4.34 1.77
N PRO A 99 -6.11 4.20 0.52
CA PRO A 99 -4.80 4.71 0.13
C PRO A 99 -4.81 6.23 0.12
N VAL A 100 -3.70 6.82 0.56
CA VAL A 100 -3.43 8.25 0.53
C VAL A 100 -2.05 8.46 -0.06
N VAL A 101 -1.93 9.29 -1.09
CA VAL A 101 -0.63 9.64 -1.68
C VAL A 101 -0.40 11.13 -1.47
N GLN A 102 0.72 11.47 -0.85
CA GLN A 102 1.13 12.84 -0.59
C GLN A 102 2.27 13.22 -1.53
N VAL A 103 2.14 14.38 -2.17
CA VAL A 103 3.25 15.01 -2.90
C VAL A 103 3.95 15.95 -1.93
N ARG A 104 5.26 15.78 -1.76
CA ARG A 104 6.04 16.56 -0.80
C ARG A 104 7.27 17.20 -1.45
N ILE A 105 7.70 18.32 -0.89
CA ILE A 105 9.06 18.84 -1.04
C ILE A 105 9.65 18.93 0.36
N GLU A 106 10.73 18.20 0.60
CA GLU A 106 11.34 18.09 1.92
C GLU A 106 10.30 17.71 3.01
N LYS A 107 9.83 18.70 3.78
CA LYS A 107 8.85 18.51 4.87
C LYS A 107 7.47 19.05 4.54
N ASP A 108 7.33 19.83 3.48
CA ASP A 108 6.09 20.49 3.12
C ASP A 108 5.23 19.58 2.23
N ILE A 109 3.96 19.43 2.59
CA ILE A 109 2.98 18.69 1.79
C ILE A 109 2.37 19.66 0.80
N LEU A 110 2.65 19.45 -0.49
CA LEU A 110 2.11 20.27 -1.58
C LEU A 110 0.69 19.87 -1.94
N ALA A 111 0.44 18.56 -1.98
CA ALA A 111 -0.85 18.00 -2.34
C ALA A 111 -1.10 16.66 -1.62
N THR A 112 -2.37 16.27 -1.50
CA THR A 112 -2.76 14.96 -0.96
C THR A 112 -3.92 14.41 -1.76
N PHE A 113 -3.73 13.21 -2.31
CA PHE A 113 -4.71 12.47 -3.08
C PHE A 113 -5.17 11.24 -2.31
N ARG A 114 -6.43 10.82 -2.49
CA ARG A 114 -7.04 9.70 -1.77
C ARG A 114 -7.79 8.77 -2.72
N GLY A 115 -7.84 7.49 -2.34
CA GLY A 115 -8.57 6.46 -3.07
C GLY A 115 -7.77 5.80 -4.19
N LYS A 116 -8.41 4.88 -4.90
CA LYS A 116 -7.79 4.01 -5.91
C LYS A 116 -7.02 4.73 -7.03
N ASP A 117 -7.28 6.02 -7.25
CA ASP A 117 -6.63 6.82 -8.29
C ASP A 117 -5.52 7.72 -7.73
N ALA A 118 -5.24 7.65 -6.41
CA ALA A 118 -4.38 8.61 -5.72
C ALA A 118 -2.96 8.66 -6.27
N HIS A 119 -2.37 7.50 -6.57
CA HIS A 119 -1.01 7.44 -7.10
C HIS A 119 -0.91 8.12 -8.45
N ARG A 120 -1.78 7.75 -9.40
CA ARG A 120 -1.84 8.37 -10.73
C ARG A 120 -2.14 9.87 -10.70
N LEU A 121 -2.99 10.33 -9.79
CA LEU A 121 -3.26 11.76 -9.61
C LEU A 121 -2.04 12.51 -9.07
N ALA A 122 -1.29 11.87 -8.17
CA ALA A 122 -0.08 12.44 -7.60
C ALA A 122 1.06 12.52 -8.62
N ILE A 123 1.24 11.50 -9.46
CA ILE A 123 2.15 11.53 -10.62
C ILE A 123 1.81 12.72 -11.53
N ARG A 124 0.55 12.84 -11.95
CA ARG A 124 0.11 13.96 -12.80
C ARG A 124 0.39 15.32 -12.18
N PHE A 125 0.14 15.46 -10.88
CA PHE A 125 0.45 16.70 -10.17
C PHE A 125 1.95 16.99 -10.19
N ALA A 126 2.78 15.98 -9.96
CA ALA A 126 4.23 16.13 -9.97
C ALA A 126 4.77 16.52 -11.36
N GLU A 127 4.27 15.89 -12.43
CA GLU A 127 4.64 16.22 -13.82
C GLU A 127 4.20 17.64 -14.22
N GLU A 128 3.12 18.16 -13.66
CA GLU A 128 2.66 19.54 -13.89
C GLU A 128 3.37 20.56 -12.98
N PHE A 129 4.07 20.09 -11.94
CA PHE A 129 4.83 20.90 -10.99
C PHE A 129 6.24 21.14 -11.53
N GLU A 130 6.36 21.88 -12.64
CA GLU A 130 7.63 22.40 -13.17
C GLU A 130 7.97 23.80 -12.62
#